data_AF-Q6VFD9-F1
#
_entry.id   AF-Q6VFD9-F1
#
_cell.length_a   1.000
_cell.length_b   1.000
_cell.length_c   1.000
_cell.angle_alpha   90.00
_cell.angle_beta   90.00
_cell.angle_gamma   90.00
#
_symmetry.space_group_name_H-M   'P 1'
#
loop_
_entity.id
_entity.type
_entity.pdbx_description
1 polymer ?
#
loop_
_entity_poly.entity_id
_entity_poly.type
_entity_poly.pdbx_seq_one_letter_code
_entity_poly.pdbx_strand_id
1 'polypeptide(L)'
;KEIVDGIIERLTGVNDPDEELQLQVLKEKQTQNGVYKSWEPHERLPVCSLRTLLTRFMDITTPPTRQLLTYLASCCSDKADEERLLMLANESSVYEDWRYWKLPHLLEVLEEFPSCRPPAAVFVAQLNALQPRFYSISSSPRKYSKEIHLTVAI
;
A
#
# COMPACT_ATOMS: atom_id res chain seq x y z
N LYS A 1 9.44 -11.93 -1.57
CA LYS A 1 10.47 -10.86 -1.70
C LYS A 1 10.27 -10.16 -3.03
N GLU A 2 10.20 -10.92 -4.13
CA GLU A 2 9.90 -10.45 -5.49
C GLU A 2 8.82 -9.35 -5.59
N ILE A 3 7.63 -9.53 -4.99
CA ILE A 3 6.58 -8.49 -5.08
C ILE A 3 6.99 -7.16 -4.41
N VAL A 4 7.58 -7.23 -3.22
CA VAL A 4 7.98 -6.02 -2.47
C VAL A 4 9.12 -5.31 -3.17
N ASP A 5 10.12 -6.07 -3.63
CA ASP A 5 11.27 -5.56 -4.38
C ASP A 5 10.81 -4.87 -5.67
N GLY A 6 9.94 -5.52 -6.44
CA GLY A 6 9.38 -4.97 -7.67
C GLY A 6 8.57 -3.69 -7.43
N ILE A 7 7.81 -3.59 -6.33
CA ILE A 7 7.11 -2.34 -6.00
C ILE A 7 8.12 -1.24 -5.70
N ILE A 8 9.13 -1.51 -4.85
CA ILE A 8 10.14 -0.52 -4.47
C ILE A 8 10.86 0.05 -5.69
N GLU A 9 11.21 -0.79 -6.68
CA GLU A 9 11.84 -0.35 -7.93
C GLU A 9 10.97 0.60 -8.77
N ARG A 10 9.66 0.62 -8.52
CA ARG A 10 8.69 1.49 -9.20
C ARG A 10 8.45 2.80 -8.45
N LEU A 11 8.81 2.89 -7.17
CA LEU A 11 8.60 4.08 -6.34
C LEU A 11 9.72 5.10 -6.51
N THR A 12 9.42 6.36 -6.18
CA THR A 12 10.39 7.46 -6.17
C THR A 12 10.52 8.10 -4.79
N GLY A 13 11.61 8.85 -4.56
CA GLY A 13 11.80 9.64 -3.35
C GLY A 13 12.39 8.90 -2.14
N VAL A 14 12.88 7.67 -2.32
CA VAL A 14 13.63 6.91 -1.29
C VAL A 14 14.91 6.38 -1.93
N ASN A 15 16.07 6.72 -1.35
CA ASN A 15 17.38 6.31 -1.85
C ASN A 15 17.77 4.92 -1.35
N ASP A 16 17.54 4.65 -0.06
CA ASP A 16 17.78 3.36 0.57
C ASP A 16 16.46 2.84 1.17
N PRO A 17 15.89 1.74 0.62
CA PRO A 17 14.63 1.17 1.13
C PRO A 17 14.79 0.41 2.45
N ASP A 18 16.02 0.17 2.91
CA ASP A 18 16.37 -0.58 4.11
C ASP A 18 16.78 0.32 5.29
N GLU A 19 16.97 1.63 5.06
CA GLU A 19 17.17 2.63 6.10
C GLU A 19 15.91 2.80 6.98
N GLU A 20 16.08 3.05 8.28
CA GLU A 20 14.95 3.36 9.16
C GLU A 20 14.39 4.76 8.86
N LEU A 21 13.10 4.82 8.50
CA LEU A 21 12.44 6.07 8.12
C LEU A 21 11.22 6.34 9.00
N GLN A 22 10.88 7.61 9.15
CA GLN A 22 9.62 8.06 9.77
C GLN A 22 8.84 8.92 8.78
N LEU A 23 7.63 8.47 8.41
CA LEU A 23 6.73 9.29 7.61
C LEU A 23 6.23 10.48 8.46
N GLN A 24 6.36 11.69 7.91
CA GLN A 24 5.85 12.91 8.50
C GLN A 24 4.79 13.56 7.62
N VAL A 25 3.80 14.20 8.24
CA VAL A 25 2.71 14.93 7.59
C VAL A 25 2.80 16.40 7.99
N LEU A 26 2.75 17.29 7.01
CA LEU A 26 2.64 18.72 7.24
C LEU A 26 1.23 19.05 7.70
N LYS A 27 1.06 19.45 8.96
CA LYS A 27 -0.21 19.94 9.50
C LYS A 27 -0.22 21.46 9.50
N GLU A 28 -1.32 22.03 9.04
CA GLU A 28 -1.59 23.47 9.10
C GLU A 28 -2.67 23.74 10.14
N LYS A 29 -2.37 24.59 11.13
CA LYS A 29 -3.28 24.97 12.20
C LYS A 29 -3.57 26.46 12.08
N GLN A 30 -4.84 26.81 11.99
CA GLN A 30 -5.28 28.21 12.05
C GLN A 30 -5.16 28.71 13.49
N THR A 31 -4.36 29.75 13.69
CA THR A 31 -4.18 30.40 14.98
C THR A 31 -4.61 31.87 14.89
N GLN A 32 -4.76 32.54 16.03
CA GLN A 32 -5.06 33.97 16.07
C GLN A 32 -3.98 34.83 15.37
N ASN A 33 -2.77 34.29 15.23
CA ASN A 33 -1.62 34.94 14.58
C ASN A 33 -1.40 34.48 13.13
N GLY A 34 -2.38 33.78 12.53
CA GLY A 34 -2.31 33.24 11.17
C GLY A 34 -2.10 31.73 11.10
N VAL A 35 -1.63 31.25 9.94
CA VAL A 35 -1.43 29.82 9.67
C VAL A 35 -0.09 29.36 10.25
N TYR A 36 -0.14 28.48 11.25
CA TYR A 36 1.03 27.79 11.76
C TYR A 36 1.20 26.45 11.05
N LYS A 37 2.41 26.15 10.55
CA LYS A 37 2.73 24.88 9.88
C LYS A 37 3.73 24.09 10.72
N SER A 38 3.44 22.80 10.95
CA SER A 38 4.34 21.90 11.65
C SER A 38 4.37 20.52 11.00
N TRP A 39 5.55 19.93 10.91
CA TRP A 39 5.72 18.53 10.54
C TRP A 39 5.47 17.65 11.75
N GLU A 40 4.53 16.72 11.63
CA GLU A 40 4.17 15.77 12.69
C GLU A 40 4.32 14.33 12.18
N PRO A 41 4.74 13.36 13.02
CA PRO A 41 4.78 11.96 12.63
C PRO A 41 3.41 11.44 12.18
N HIS A 42 3.40 10.54 11.19
CA HIS A 42 2.18 9.90 10.73
C HIS A 42 1.60 8.99 11.83
N GLU A 43 0.33 9.20 12.18
CA GLU A 43 -0.29 8.64 13.40
C GLU A 43 -0.36 7.11 13.43
N ARG A 44 -0.43 6.46 12.26
CA ARG A 44 -0.63 5.00 12.15
C ARG A 44 0.60 4.20 11.76
N LEU A 45 1.65 4.84 11.23
CA LEU A 45 2.76 4.10 10.63
C LEU A 45 3.96 4.08 11.57
N PRO A 46 4.57 2.90 11.81
CA PRO A 46 5.72 2.80 12.69
C PRO A 46 6.98 3.39 12.04
N VAL A 47 7.97 3.72 12.87
CA VAL A 47 9.33 3.98 12.42
C VAL A 47 9.95 2.66 12.00
N CYS A 48 10.18 2.48 10.71
CA CYS A 48 10.81 1.29 10.14
C CYS A 48 11.25 1.57 8.69
N SER A 49 11.97 0.63 8.09
CA SER A 49 12.34 0.75 6.68
C SER A 49 11.15 0.59 5.73
N LEU A 50 11.22 1.19 4.55
CA LEU A 50 10.18 1.08 3.52
C LEU A 50 9.90 -0.39 3.19
N ARG A 51 10.96 -1.20 3.07
CA ARG A 51 10.85 -2.64 2.85
C ARG A 51 10.06 -3.32 3.95
N THR A 52 10.36 -3.00 5.21
CA THR A 52 9.65 -3.57 6.37
C THR A 52 8.18 -3.17 6.37
N LEU A 53 7.91 -1.89 6.06
CA LEU A 53 6.56 -1.34 5.98
C LEU A 53 5.70 -2.12 4.97
N LEU A 54 6.17 -2.25 3.73
CA LEU A 54 5.48 -2.97 2.65
C LEU A 54 5.39 -4.48 2.92
N THR A 55 6.38 -5.07 3.59
CA THR A 55 6.40 -6.52 3.87
C THR A 55 5.46 -6.91 5.01
N ARG A 56 5.32 -6.06 6.04
CA ARG A 56 4.73 -6.48 7.32
C ARG A 56 3.46 -5.73 7.70
N PHE A 57 3.24 -4.54 7.17
CA PHE A 57 2.21 -3.64 7.67
C PHE A 57 1.22 -3.16 6.61
N MET A 58 1.55 -3.27 5.32
CA MET A 58 0.70 -2.80 4.24
C MET A 58 0.12 -3.95 3.42
N ASP A 59 -1.13 -3.79 2.99
CA ASP A 59 -1.74 -4.66 2.00
C ASP A 59 -1.36 -4.21 0.59
N ILE A 60 -0.56 -5.04 -0.06
CA ILE A 60 -0.07 -4.84 -1.44
C ILE A 60 -0.67 -5.86 -2.42
N THR A 61 -1.55 -6.72 -1.93
CA THR A 61 -2.07 -7.88 -2.67
C THR A 61 -3.54 -7.77 -3.05
N THR A 62 -4.33 -7.04 -2.26
CA THR A 62 -5.73 -6.77 -2.62
C THR A 62 -5.78 -5.82 -3.82
N PRO A 63 -6.68 -6.07 -4.81
CA PRO A 63 -6.86 -5.16 -5.92
C PRO A 63 -7.04 -3.70 -5.50
N PRO A 64 -6.31 -2.74 -6.11
CA PRO A 64 -6.39 -1.34 -5.78
C PRO A 64 -7.82 -0.79 -5.82
N THR A 65 -8.14 0.09 -4.87
CA THR A 65 -9.41 0.82 -4.86
C THR A 65 -9.44 1.83 -6.01
N ARG A 66 -10.64 2.22 -6.45
CA ARG A 66 -10.81 3.29 -7.46
C ARG A 66 -10.09 4.58 -7.05
N GLN A 67 -10.12 4.94 -5.76
CA GLN A 67 -9.39 6.10 -5.22
C GLN A 67 -7.86 5.95 -5.39
N LEU A 68 -7.32 4.77 -5.09
CA LEU A 68 -5.90 4.50 -5.30
C LEU A 68 -5.54 4.57 -6.79
N LEU A 69 -6.38 4.05 -7.69
CA LEU A 69 -6.19 4.15 -9.14
C LEU A 69 -6.20 5.60 -9.63
N THR A 70 -7.08 6.46 -9.12
CA THR A 70 -7.07 7.90 -9.42
C THR A 70 -5.75 8.55 -9.02
N TYR A 71 -5.23 8.23 -7.83
CA TYR A 71 -3.93 8.73 -7.38
C TYR A 71 -2.77 8.20 -8.24
N LEU A 72 -2.79 6.93 -8.62
CA LEU A 72 -1.77 6.34 -9.49
C LEU A 72 -1.78 6.99 -10.88
N ALA A 73 -2.96 7.32 -11.42
CA ALA A 73 -3.07 8.04 -12.68
C ALA A 73 -2.34 9.39 -12.65
N SER A 74 -2.47 10.15 -11.55
CA SER A 74 -1.76 11.43 -11.40
C SER A 74 -0.23 11.30 -11.25
N CYS A 75 0.27 10.07 -11.13
CA CYS A 75 1.69 9.75 -11.05
C CYS A 75 2.25 9.19 -12.36
N CYS A 76 1.45 9.13 -13.43
CA CYS A 76 1.88 8.70 -14.76
C CYS A 76 2.52 9.85 -15.54
N SER A 77 3.61 9.57 -16.25
CA SER A 77 4.20 10.52 -17.21
C SER A 77 3.68 10.34 -18.63
N ASP A 78 3.15 9.15 -18.96
CA ASP A 78 2.54 8.87 -20.26
C ASP A 78 1.02 9.07 -20.19
N LYS A 79 0.49 9.77 -21.20
CA LYS A 79 -0.92 10.14 -21.24
C LYS A 79 -1.85 8.94 -21.48
N ALA A 80 -1.42 7.92 -22.22
CA ALA A 80 -2.24 6.74 -22.46
C ALA A 80 -2.38 5.89 -21.18
N ASP A 81 -1.30 5.75 -20.41
CA ASP A 81 -1.32 5.11 -19.09
C ASP A 81 -2.24 5.88 -18.12
N GLU A 82 -2.13 7.20 -18.06
CA GLU A 82 -2.99 8.07 -17.25
C GLU A 82 -4.47 7.91 -17.61
N GLU A 83 -4.82 8.05 -18.89
CA GLU A 83 -6.21 7.95 -19.36
C GLU A 83 -6.80 6.57 -19.08
N ARG A 84 -6.04 5.50 -19.26
CA ARG A 84 -6.49 4.13 -18.99
C ARG A 84 -6.68 3.87 -17.50
N LEU A 85 -5.81 4.38 -16.62
CA LEU A 85 -6.02 4.31 -15.17
C LEU A 85 -7.24 5.14 -14.74
N LEU A 86 -7.45 6.32 -15.32
CA LEU A 86 -8.65 7.13 -15.06
C LEU A 86 -9.92 6.44 -15.55
N MET A 87 -9.88 5.74 -16.69
CA MET A 87 -11.00 4.92 -17.17
C MET A 87 -11.35 3.84 -16.14
N LEU A 88 -10.36 3.07 -15.67
CA LEU A 88 -10.53 2.09 -14.60
C LEU A 88 -11.04 2.73 -13.30
N ALA A 89 -10.59 3.94 -12.97
CA ALA A 89 -11.01 4.61 -11.75
C ALA A 89 -12.43 5.21 -11.84
N ASN A 90 -12.90 5.60 -13.03
CA ASN A 90 -14.15 6.33 -13.22
C ASN A 90 -15.31 5.45 -13.70
N GLU A 91 -15.04 4.45 -14.53
CA GLU A 91 -16.05 3.56 -15.09
C GLU A 91 -16.26 2.32 -14.21
N SER A 92 -17.38 2.29 -13.50
CA SER A 92 -17.64 1.24 -12.50
C SER A 92 -17.70 -0.17 -13.09
N SER A 93 -18.28 -0.34 -14.29
CA SER A 93 -18.36 -1.66 -14.93
C SER A 93 -16.96 -2.17 -15.33
N VAL A 94 -16.15 -1.31 -15.94
CA VAL A 94 -14.78 -1.65 -16.36
C VAL A 94 -13.92 -1.98 -15.15
N TYR A 95 -14.04 -1.23 -14.06
CA TYR A 95 -13.36 -1.52 -12.80
C TYR A 95 -13.73 -2.89 -12.24
N GLU A 96 -15.01 -3.20 -12.12
CA GLU A 96 -15.46 -4.46 -11.53
C GLU A 96 -15.08 -5.66 -12.41
N ASP A 97 -15.18 -5.54 -13.74
CA ASP A 97 -14.72 -6.58 -14.66
C ASP A 97 -13.20 -6.81 -14.53
N TRP A 98 -12.42 -5.73 -14.57
CA TRP A 98 -10.95 -5.80 -14.41
C TRP A 98 -10.58 -6.42 -13.06
N ARG A 99 -11.23 -5.98 -11.97
CA ARG A 99 -11.01 -6.48 -10.62
C ARG A 99 -11.38 -7.95 -10.48
N TYR A 100 -12.52 -8.37 -11.03
CA TYR A 100 -13.03 -9.74 -10.90
C TYR A 100 -12.20 -10.73 -11.71
N TRP A 101 -11.86 -10.38 -12.96
CA TRP A 101 -11.18 -11.29 -13.87
C TRP A 101 -9.66 -11.31 -13.71
N LYS A 102 -9.03 -10.19 -13.37
CA LYS A 102 -7.58 -10.13 -13.17
C LYS A 102 -7.14 -10.32 -11.73
N LEU A 103 -7.94 -9.87 -10.75
CA LEU A 103 -7.57 -9.84 -9.32
C LEU A 103 -6.14 -9.31 -9.08
N PRO A 104 -5.73 -8.18 -9.69
CA PRO A 104 -4.32 -7.83 -9.78
C PRO A 104 -3.80 -7.29 -8.45
N HIS A 105 -2.61 -7.72 -8.06
CA HIS A 105 -1.89 -7.09 -6.95
C HIS A 105 -1.16 -5.83 -7.41
N LEU A 106 -0.66 -5.04 -6.45
CA LEU A 106 -0.18 -3.68 -6.73
C LEU A 106 1.03 -3.65 -7.67
N LEU A 107 1.94 -4.63 -7.59
CA LEU A 107 3.04 -4.75 -8.55
C LEU A 107 2.55 -4.97 -9.99
N GLU A 108 1.60 -5.87 -10.24
CA GLU A 108 1.07 -6.11 -11.58
C GLU A 108 0.47 -4.84 -12.18
N VAL A 109 -0.20 -4.02 -11.35
CA VAL A 109 -0.71 -2.71 -11.79
C VAL A 109 0.44 -1.78 -12.18
N LEU A 110 1.49 -1.66 -11.35
CA LEU A 110 2.66 -0.82 -11.66
C LEU A 110 3.48 -1.33 -12.86
N GLU A 111 3.38 -2.62 -13.19
CA GLU A 111 3.97 -3.21 -14.39
C GLU A 111 3.10 -3.01 -15.64
N GLU A 112 1.77 -3.09 -15.49
CA GLU A 112 0.80 -2.80 -16.55
C GLU A 112 0.83 -1.31 -16.98
N PHE A 113 1.17 -0.41 -16.04
CA PHE A 113 1.27 1.04 -16.26
C PHE A 113 2.69 1.54 -15.95
N PRO A 114 3.68 1.26 -16.81
CA PRO A 114 5.10 1.45 -16.50
C PRO A 114 5.53 2.92 -16.32
N SER A 115 4.75 3.87 -16.84
CA SER A 115 5.00 5.30 -16.63
C SER A 115 4.55 5.81 -15.26
N CYS A 116 3.78 5.00 -14.51
CA CYS A 116 3.35 5.32 -13.15
C CYS A 116 4.55 5.22 -12.18
N ARG A 117 5.00 6.35 -11.64
CA ARG A 117 6.16 6.43 -10.73
C ARG A 117 5.82 7.18 -9.43
N PRO A 118 4.93 6.61 -8.59
CA PRO A 118 4.42 7.33 -7.42
C PRO A 118 5.51 7.57 -6.35
N PRO A 119 5.52 8.75 -5.71
CA PRO A 119 6.37 9.01 -4.55
C PRO A 119 6.06 8.07 -3.38
N ALA A 120 7.07 7.38 -2.86
CA ALA A 120 6.90 6.34 -1.83
C ALA A 120 6.13 6.84 -0.61
N ALA A 121 6.43 8.05 -0.13
CA ALA A 121 5.80 8.65 1.05
C ALA A 121 4.28 8.78 0.92
N VAL A 122 3.80 9.21 -0.25
CA VAL A 122 2.36 9.37 -0.49
C VAL A 122 1.72 8.03 -0.79
N PHE A 123 2.41 7.18 -1.57
CA PHE A 123 1.97 5.84 -1.89
C PHE A 123 1.64 5.02 -0.64
N VAL A 124 2.58 4.92 0.32
CA VAL A 124 2.34 4.15 1.55
C VAL A 124 1.23 4.77 2.41
N ALA A 125 1.05 6.09 2.39
CA ALA A 125 -0.03 6.73 3.15
C ALA A 125 -1.45 6.38 2.62
N GLN A 126 -1.55 6.00 1.34
CA GLN A 126 -2.81 5.61 0.69
C GLN A 126 -3.14 4.11 0.85
N LEU A 127 -2.18 3.28 1.28
CA LEU A 127 -2.40 1.83 1.42
C LEU A 127 -3.20 1.49 2.67
N ASN A 128 -3.93 0.38 2.57
CA ASN A 128 -4.59 -0.22 3.72
C ASN A 128 -3.59 -1.01 4.57
N ALA A 129 -3.87 -1.07 5.88
CA ALA A 129 -3.09 -1.89 6.79
C ALA A 129 -3.32 -3.38 6.51
N LEU A 130 -2.25 -4.16 6.52
CA LEU A 130 -2.29 -5.61 6.36
C LEU A 130 -3.11 -6.25 7.49
N GLN A 131 -4.21 -6.91 7.13
CA GLN A 131 -5.12 -7.53 8.11
C GLN A 131 -4.57 -8.88 8.60
N PRO A 132 -4.69 -9.19 9.91
CA PRO A 132 -4.38 -10.51 10.42
C PRO A 132 -5.37 -11.54 9.88
N ARG A 133 -4.89 -12.76 9.61
CA ARG A 133 -5.74 -13.90 9.26
C ARG A 133 -6.01 -14.73 10.51
N PHE A 134 -7.29 -14.95 10.81
CA PHE A 134 -7.71 -15.76 11.95
C PHE A 134 -7.74 -17.24 11.56
N TYR A 135 -7.17 -18.08 12.42
CA TYR A 135 -7.18 -19.53 12.27
C TYR A 135 -7.71 -20.19 13.55
N SER A 136 -8.46 -21.27 13.38
CA SER A 136 -8.95 -22.06 14.52
C SER A 136 -7.80 -22.88 15.11
N ILE A 137 -7.64 -22.80 16.44
CA ILE A 137 -6.65 -23.59 17.17
C ILE A 137 -7.04 -25.07 17.07
N SER A 138 -6.11 -25.88 16.58
CA SER A 138 -6.27 -27.33 16.34
C SER A 138 -5.56 -28.18 17.42
N SER A 139 -5.20 -27.58 18.56
CA SER A 139 -4.55 -28.24 19.70
C SER A 139 -5.37 -28.09 20.99
N SER A 140 -5.15 -29.00 21.93
CA SER A 140 -5.61 -28.87 23.32
C SER A 140 -4.43 -28.44 24.22
N PRO A 141 -4.57 -27.37 25.03
CA PRO A 141 -3.49 -26.91 25.92
C PRO A 141 -3.17 -27.89 27.06
N ARG A 142 -4.07 -28.85 27.34
CA ARG A 142 -3.83 -29.93 28.32
C ARG A 142 -2.90 -31.01 27.79
N LYS A 143 -2.96 -31.29 26.49
CA LYS A 143 -2.14 -32.32 25.84
C LYS A 143 -0.82 -31.74 25.32
N TYR A 144 -0.85 -30.54 24.77
CA TYR A 144 0.30 -29.83 24.21
C TYR A 144 0.47 -28.50 24.95
N SER A 145 1.29 -28.51 26.00
CA SER A 145 1.58 -27.30 26.78
C SER A 145 2.54 -26.39 26.02
N LYS A 146 2.26 -25.08 25.99
CA LYS A 146 3.05 -24.05 25.28
C LYS A 146 3.10 -24.20 23.75
N GLU A 147 2.20 -24.96 23.16
CA GLU A 147 2.08 -25.12 21.71
C GLU A 147 0.70 -24.69 21.21
N ILE A 148 0.67 -24.12 20.00
CA ILE A 148 -0.56 -23.80 19.27
C ILE A 148 -0.46 -24.48 17.91
N HIS A 149 -1.36 -25.42 17.63
CA HIS A 149 -1.41 -26.06 16.32
C HIS A 149 -2.48 -25.38 15.46
N LEU A 150 -2.21 -25.24 14.17
CA LEU A 150 -3.14 -24.68 13.19
C LEU A 150 -3.30 -25.68 12.05
N THR A 151 -4.53 -25.81 11.55
CA THR A 151 -4.82 -26.53 10.30
C THR A 151 -5.16 -25.48 9.24
N VAL A 152 -4.32 -25.37 8.21
CA VAL A 152 -4.39 -24.30 7.20
C VAL A 152 -4.59 -24.94 5.82
N ALA A 153 -5.64 -24.53 5.12
CA ALA A 153 -5.82 -24.87 3.71
C ALA A 153 -4.86 -24.00 2.86
N ILE A 154 -4.21 -24.63 1.87
CA ILE A 154 -3.32 -23.97 0.90
C ILE A 154 -4.10 -23.74 -0.39
#